data_AF-A0A5B2XNU8-F1
#
_entry.id   AF-A0A5B2XNU8-F1
#
_cell.length_a   1.000
_cell.length_b   1.000
_cell.length_c   1.000
_cell.angle_alpha   90.00
_cell.angle_beta   90.00
_cell.angle_gamma   90.00
#
_symmetry.space_group_name_H-M   'P 1'
#
loop_
_entity.id
_entity.type
_entity.pdbx_description
1 polymer ?
#
loop_
_entity_poly.entity_id
_entity_poly.type
_entity_poly.pdbx_seq_one_letter_code
_entity_poly.pdbx_strand_id
1 'polypeptide(L)'
;MTAKGVLRRADVPLAGRALDITVPQRVRSAGDVPELHYPWTAALAIGLLAISRDQAVPGPALSQWRSLTGDDVLDSWSRALAAVLADVFPDDGDGAESLEIGRLVLTALATDPAPTGADLLTVINQTIISSDYALYRTFNRGIGVRDAAEVAVELLAAFGAATGKSGRWRVTPLGRWVLPVLGARGTALLGSPEAQGEIVGSCQLKITLRHVRPPCWRRVLVPASATLGDLHEIIQIVFVWDDDHLHGFTVGRRQYGDPYFDAEYDEGTITLGEVFDRGRRSISYLYDFGASWLHDVALERVVEPDPTTSYPVCVDGRGDAPVEDWCEDDDAPAWTPFDRADINTQLARLVDGTRECAAQLRDDIEVILTDADGEAAEVTAFVTVLEEEIPFPVPATLLGAPVIVTGLEEDDATFDLRARCRGKGADGLVSFADLEFRPGTVDAWLHAAYLAHLGRQFQSVTRPGGWAGLDRWKS
;
A
#
# COMPACT_ATOMS: atom_id res chain seq x y z
N MET A 1 -17.18 21.22 -15.64
CA MET A 1 -17.46 19.76 -15.70
C MET A 1 -18.20 19.30 -14.44
N THR A 2 -18.77 18.09 -14.38
CA THR A 2 -19.18 17.50 -13.08
C THR A 2 -17.95 17.19 -12.23
N ALA A 3 -18.11 16.91 -10.93
CA ALA A 3 -17.00 16.51 -10.05
C ALA A 3 -16.26 15.25 -10.52
N LYS A 4 -16.90 14.41 -11.34
CA LYS A 4 -16.32 13.20 -11.96
C LYS A 4 -15.69 13.46 -13.34
N GLY A 5 -15.51 14.72 -13.75
CA GLY A 5 -14.94 15.05 -15.06
C GLY A 5 -15.87 14.78 -16.26
N VAL A 6 -17.14 14.46 -16.03
CA VAL A 6 -18.15 14.20 -17.08
C VAL A 6 -18.90 15.48 -17.46
N LEU A 7 -19.30 15.61 -18.73
CA LEU A 7 -20.07 16.75 -19.25
C LEU A 7 -21.37 16.98 -18.45
N ARG A 8 -21.59 18.24 -18.04
CA ARG A 8 -22.76 18.63 -17.25
C ARG A 8 -24.02 18.53 -18.11
N ARG A 9 -25.16 18.24 -17.48
CA ARG A 9 -26.48 18.18 -18.13
C ARG A 9 -26.76 19.33 -19.10
N ALA A 10 -26.37 20.55 -18.74
CA ALA A 10 -26.63 21.75 -19.54
C ALA A 10 -25.91 21.72 -20.92
N ASP A 11 -24.78 21.04 -21.01
CA ASP A 11 -23.93 21.04 -22.20
C ASP A 11 -24.19 19.83 -23.12
N VAL A 12 -24.84 18.77 -22.60
CA VAL A 12 -25.12 17.52 -23.35
C VAL A 12 -25.87 17.77 -24.66
N PRO A 13 -26.93 18.60 -24.75
CA PRO A 13 -27.64 18.82 -26.01
C PRO A 13 -26.78 19.50 -27.08
N LEU A 14 -25.83 20.35 -26.67
CA LEU A 14 -24.92 21.01 -27.60
C LEU A 14 -23.89 20.02 -28.13
N ALA A 15 -23.30 19.22 -27.24
CA ALA A 15 -22.35 18.17 -27.62
C ALA A 15 -23.00 17.13 -28.54
N GLY A 16 -24.24 16.72 -28.25
CA GLY A 16 -25.01 15.82 -29.11
C GLY A 16 -25.17 16.36 -30.52
N ARG A 17 -25.58 17.63 -30.68
CA ARG A 17 -25.69 18.26 -32.02
C ARG A 17 -24.35 18.36 -32.74
N ALA A 18 -23.26 18.63 -32.02
CA ALA A 18 -21.93 18.75 -32.62
C ALA A 18 -21.41 17.41 -33.18
N LEU A 19 -21.86 16.29 -32.61
CA LEU A 19 -21.42 14.94 -32.98
C LEU A 19 -22.49 14.15 -33.75
N ASP A 20 -23.61 14.79 -34.11
CA ASP A 20 -24.78 14.14 -34.73
C ASP A 20 -25.34 12.96 -33.92
N ILE A 21 -25.32 13.09 -32.59
CA ILE A 21 -25.82 12.11 -31.62
C ILE A 21 -27.22 12.52 -31.15
N THR A 22 -28.15 11.58 -31.18
CA THR A 22 -29.51 11.78 -30.64
C THR A 22 -29.47 11.70 -29.12
N VAL A 23 -29.68 12.83 -28.44
CA VAL A 23 -29.65 12.91 -26.97
C VAL A 23 -31.06 12.71 -26.39
N PRO A 24 -31.26 11.82 -25.40
CA PRO A 24 -32.53 11.65 -24.70
C PRO A 24 -33.00 12.93 -24.00
N GLN A 25 -34.32 13.14 -23.92
CA GLN A 25 -34.89 14.34 -23.28
C GLN A 25 -34.58 14.46 -21.77
N ARG A 26 -34.34 13.34 -21.09
CA ARG A 26 -34.04 13.28 -19.65
C ARG A 26 -32.69 12.62 -19.44
N VAL A 27 -31.67 13.44 -19.16
CA VAL A 27 -30.31 13.01 -18.79
C VAL A 27 -29.84 13.78 -17.56
N ARG A 28 -29.08 13.12 -16.68
CA ARG A 28 -28.44 13.73 -15.50
C ARG A 28 -27.06 14.28 -15.84
N SER A 29 -26.35 13.64 -16.76
CA SER A 29 -25.07 14.07 -17.33
C SER A 29 -24.84 13.35 -18.67
N ALA A 30 -23.69 13.58 -19.33
CA ALA A 30 -23.32 12.78 -20.49
C ALA A 30 -23.18 11.28 -20.18
N GLY A 31 -22.95 10.89 -18.92
CA GLY A 31 -22.84 9.48 -18.53
C GLY A 31 -24.10 8.65 -18.78
N ASP A 32 -25.27 9.29 -18.93
CA ASP A 32 -26.50 8.61 -19.32
C ASP A 32 -26.63 8.43 -20.86
N VAL A 33 -25.63 8.86 -21.65
CA VAL A 33 -25.60 8.81 -23.13
C VAL A 33 -24.32 8.11 -23.59
N PRO A 34 -24.30 6.77 -23.72
CA PRO A 34 -23.10 6.00 -24.08
C PRO A 34 -22.39 6.48 -25.34
N GLU A 35 -23.12 6.89 -26.38
CA GLU A 35 -22.53 7.38 -27.63
C GLU A 35 -21.72 8.67 -27.45
N LEU A 36 -21.99 9.42 -26.38
CA LEU A 36 -21.24 10.62 -26.01
C LEU A 36 -20.19 10.31 -24.93
N HIS A 37 -20.55 9.47 -23.96
CA HIS A 37 -19.72 9.18 -22.79
C HIS A 37 -18.50 8.32 -23.12
N TYR A 38 -18.65 7.26 -23.91
CA TYR A 38 -17.52 6.39 -24.23
C TYR A 38 -16.42 7.12 -25.01
N PRO A 39 -16.72 7.90 -26.08
CA PRO A 39 -15.68 8.68 -26.74
C PRO A 39 -15.07 9.75 -25.85
N TRP A 40 -15.83 10.32 -24.90
CA TRP A 40 -15.31 11.28 -23.93
C TRP A 40 -14.29 10.64 -22.98
N THR A 41 -14.66 9.54 -22.34
CA THR A 41 -13.79 8.77 -21.44
C THR A 41 -12.55 8.27 -22.19
N ALA A 42 -12.73 7.74 -23.40
CA ALA A 42 -11.63 7.35 -24.28
C ALA A 42 -10.69 8.52 -24.55
N ALA A 43 -11.22 9.67 -25.00
CA ALA A 43 -10.41 10.84 -25.36
C ALA A 43 -9.63 11.41 -24.18
N LEU A 44 -10.18 11.36 -22.96
CA LEU A 44 -9.46 11.72 -21.74
C LEU A 44 -8.30 10.74 -21.47
N ALA A 45 -8.57 9.44 -21.54
CA ALA A 45 -7.59 8.40 -21.23
C ALA A 45 -6.36 8.43 -22.14
N ILE A 46 -6.55 8.77 -23.42
CA ILE A 46 -5.45 8.86 -24.40
C ILE A 46 -4.94 10.28 -24.64
N GLY A 47 -5.32 11.23 -23.79
CA GLY A 47 -4.80 12.60 -23.83
C GLY A 47 -5.20 13.42 -25.07
N LEU A 48 -6.25 13.02 -25.79
CA LEU A 48 -6.85 13.85 -26.85
C LEU A 48 -7.67 15.00 -26.26
N LEU A 49 -8.22 14.78 -25.08
CA LEU A 49 -8.96 15.75 -24.29
C LEU A 49 -8.28 15.91 -22.93
N ALA A 50 -8.26 17.13 -22.39
CA ALA A 50 -7.84 17.40 -21.02
C ALA A 50 -8.89 18.28 -20.32
N ILE A 51 -8.96 18.19 -19.00
CA ILE A 51 -9.84 19.04 -18.19
C ILE A 51 -8.97 20.03 -17.43
N SER A 52 -9.11 21.31 -17.77
CA SER A 52 -8.43 22.41 -17.07
C SER A 52 -9.45 23.21 -16.29
N ARG A 53 -9.31 23.19 -14.96
CA ARG A 53 -10.26 23.72 -13.97
C ARG A 53 -11.63 23.06 -14.12
N ASP A 54 -12.44 23.59 -15.02
CA ASP A 54 -13.84 23.23 -15.20
C ASP A 54 -14.26 23.16 -16.67
N GLN A 55 -13.30 23.30 -17.58
CA GLN A 55 -13.49 23.30 -19.02
C GLN A 55 -12.70 22.17 -19.66
N ALA A 56 -13.28 21.56 -20.69
CA ALA A 56 -12.57 20.63 -21.53
C ALA A 56 -11.78 21.40 -22.59
N VAL A 57 -10.51 21.07 -22.72
CA VAL A 57 -9.55 21.68 -23.63
C VAL A 57 -8.88 20.59 -24.48
N PRO A 58 -8.34 20.93 -25.65
CA PRO A 58 -7.47 20.01 -26.40
C PRO A 58 -6.37 19.44 -25.51
N GLY A 59 -6.25 18.12 -25.47
CA GLY A 59 -5.15 17.45 -24.78
C GLY A 59 -3.87 17.42 -25.63
N PRO A 60 -2.72 17.15 -25.01
CA PRO A 60 -1.41 17.22 -25.68
C PRO A 60 -1.29 16.26 -26.89
N ALA A 61 -1.89 15.07 -26.78
CA ALA A 61 -1.83 14.05 -27.82
C ALA A 61 -2.61 14.44 -29.09
N LEU A 62 -3.56 15.38 -28.99
CA LEU A 62 -4.40 15.77 -30.13
C LEU A 62 -3.58 16.34 -31.29
N SER A 63 -2.50 17.07 -30.98
CA SER A 63 -1.63 17.70 -31.98
C SER A 63 -0.90 16.68 -32.87
N GLN A 64 -0.60 15.50 -32.32
CA GLN A 64 0.17 14.44 -32.99
C GLN A 64 -0.72 13.30 -33.51
N TRP A 65 -2.02 13.30 -33.18
CA TRP A 65 -2.95 12.23 -33.51
C TRP A 65 -2.96 11.86 -35.00
N ARG A 66 -2.91 12.85 -35.89
CA ARG A 66 -2.93 12.64 -37.34
C ARG A 66 -1.62 12.08 -37.92
N SER A 67 -0.54 12.11 -37.14
CA SER A 67 0.79 11.64 -37.54
C SER A 67 1.18 10.31 -36.90
N LEU A 68 0.31 9.70 -36.09
CA LEU A 68 0.57 8.43 -35.44
C LEU A 68 0.74 7.28 -36.44
N THR A 69 1.59 6.33 -36.10
CA THR A 69 1.72 5.07 -36.85
C THR A 69 0.53 4.15 -36.56
N GLY A 70 0.37 3.08 -37.36
CA GLY A 70 -0.68 2.09 -37.10
C GLY A 70 -0.59 1.46 -35.71
N ASP A 71 0.63 1.20 -35.24
CA ASP A 71 0.86 0.59 -33.92
C ASP A 71 0.55 1.58 -32.79
N ASP A 72 0.90 2.85 -32.94
CA ASP A 72 0.57 3.90 -31.94
C ASP A 72 -0.95 4.12 -31.83
N VAL A 73 -1.66 4.04 -32.96
CA VAL A 73 -3.12 4.11 -33.01
C VAL A 73 -3.73 2.90 -32.29
N LEU A 74 -3.18 1.70 -32.49
CA LEU A 74 -3.64 0.49 -31.81
C LEU A 74 -3.34 0.50 -30.30
N ASP A 75 -2.18 1.03 -29.88
CA ASP A 75 -1.87 1.23 -28.46
C ASP A 75 -2.88 2.20 -27.83
N SER A 76 -3.07 3.37 -28.43
CA SER A 76 -4.05 4.37 -27.98
C SER A 76 -5.46 3.76 -27.93
N TRP A 77 -5.87 3.03 -28.96
CA TRP A 77 -7.18 2.38 -28.99
C TRP A 77 -7.34 1.35 -27.87
N SER A 78 -6.30 0.56 -27.55
CA SER A 78 -6.34 -0.43 -26.47
C SER A 78 -6.45 0.21 -25.08
N ARG A 79 -5.73 1.31 -24.83
CA ARG A 79 -5.83 2.11 -23.59
C ARG A 79 -7.21 2.77 -23.46
N ALA A 80 -7.74 3.31 -24.56
CA ALA A 80 -9.07 3.87 -24.59
C ALA A 80 -10.15 2.83 -24.26
N LEU A 81 -10.04 1.62 -24.83
CA LEU A 81 -10.95 0.51 -24.51
C LEU A 81 -10.86 0.14 -23.03
N ALA A 82 -9.64 0.01 -22.50
CA ALA A 82 -9.40 -0.31 -21.10
C ALA A 82 -10.05 0.72 -20.17
N ALA A 83 -9.85 2.02 -20.44
CA ALA A 83 -10.42 3.08 -19.63
C ALA A 83 -11.96 3.10 -19.64
N VAL A 84 -12.58 2.81 -20.79
CA VAL A 84 -14.04 2.73 -20.88
C VAL A 84 -14.58 1.48 -20.18
N LEU A 85 -13.88 0.34 -20.26
CA LEU A 85 -14.24 -0.85 -19.47
C LEU A 85 -14.20 -0.56 -17.96
N ALA A 86 -13.13 0.09 -17.48
CA ALA A 86 -12.98 0.47 -16.07
C ALA A 86 -14.03 1.49 -15.58
N ASP A 87 -14.47 2.38 -16.47
CA ASP A 87 -15.53 3.34 -16.14
C ASP A 87 -16.93 2.71 -16.13
N VAL A 88 -17.21 1.76 -17.04
CA VAL A 88 -18.51 1.09 -17.16
C VAL A 88 -18.69 -0.02 -16.14
N PHE A 89 -17.64 -0.78 -15.83
CA PHE A 89 -17.64 -1.87 -14.85
C PHE A 89 -16.72 -1.54 -13.67
N PRO A 90 -17.00 -0.50 -12.88
CA PRO A 90 -16.07 -0.01 -11.87
C PRO A 90 -15.85 -1.03 -10.75
N ASP A 91 -14.63 -1.54 -10.68
CA ASP A 91 -14.19 -2.42 -9.61
C ASP A 91 -13.68 -1.68 -8.37
N ASP A 92 -13.33 -2.46 -7.35
CA ASP A 92 -12.81 -1.96 -6.07
C ASP A 92 -11.28 -1.75 -6.11
N GLY A 93 -10.62 -2.26 -7.14
CA GLY A 93 -9.17 -2.28 -7.28
C GLY A 93 -8.61 -1.27 -8.29
N ASP A 94 -7.69 -1.76 -9.10
CA ASP A 94 -6.92 -1.04 -10.11
C ASP A 94 -7.45 -1.24 -11.53
N GLY A 95 -8.69 -1.74 -11.68
CA GLY A 95 -9.28 -2.02 -13.00
C GLY A 95 -9.11 -3.48 -13.47
N ALA A 96 -8.46 -4.35 -12.69
CA ALA A 96 -8.18 -5.73 -13.11
C ALA A 96 -9.47 -6.50 -13.44
N GLU A 97 -10.49 -6.44 -12.58
CA GLU A 97 -11.77 -7.11 -12.79
C GLU A 97 -12.51 -6.50 -14.00
N SER A 98 -12.42 -5.18 -14.15
CA SER A 98 -13.02 -4.45 -15.28
C SER A 98 -12.49 -4.95 -16.63
N LEU A 99 -11.18 -5.16 -16.72
CA LEU A 99 -10.52 -5.65 -17.93
C LEU A 99 -10.77 -7.14 -18.15
N GLU A 100 -10.83 -7.91 -17.07
CA GLU A 100 -11.15 -9.33 -17.12
C GLU A 100 -12.57 -9.57 -17.63
N ILE A 101 -13.55 -8.75 -17.24
CA ILE A 101 -14.91 -8.75 -17.83
C ILE A 101 -14.82 -8.60 -19.35
N GLY A 102 -14.12 -7.57 -19.83
CA GLY A 102 -13.94 -7.34 -21.28
C GLY A 102 -13.30 -8.53 -21.99
N ARG A 103 -12.28 -9.14 -21.37
CA ARG A 103 -11.58 -10.31 -21.88
C ARG A 103 -12.50 -11.53 -21.98
N LEU A 104 -13.24 -11.86 -20.92
CA LEU A 104 -14.15 -13.01 -20.89
C LEU A 104 -15.31 -12.86 -21.90
N VAL A 105 -15.84 -11.64 -22.06
CA VAL A 105 -16.88 -11.38 -23.06
C VAL A 105 -16.34 -11.58 -24.48
N LEU A 106 -15.12 -11.11 -24.77
CA LEU A 106 -14.45 -11.37 -26.04
C LEU A 106 -14.17 -12.87 -26.24
N THR A 107 -13.81 -13.60 -25.19
CA THR A 107 -13.61 -15.06 -25.23
C THR A 107 -14.91 -15.78 -25.59
N ALA A 108 -16.04 -15.41 -24.97
CA ALA A 108 -17.35 -15.96 -25.30
C ALA A 108 -17.74 -15.67 -26.77
N LEU A 109 -17.49 -14.45 -27.25
CA LEU A 109 -17.72 -14.07 -28.65
C LEU A 109 -16.80 -14.77 -29.66
N ALA A 110 -15.63 -15.24 -29.22
CA ALA A 110 -14.63 -15.91 -30.04
C ALA A 110 -14.79 -17.43 -30.12
N THR A 111 -15.71 -18.01 -29.33
CA THR A 111 -16.02 -19.44 -29.31
C THR A 111 -16.50 -19.92 -30.69
N ASP A 112 -16.22 -21.19 -31.03
CA ASP A 112 -16.64 -21.82 -32.28
C ASP A 112 -17.45 -23.11 -32.02
N PRO A 113 -18.74 -23.17 -32.40
CA PRO A 113 -19.53 -22.10 -32.99
C PRO A 113 -19.84 -20.99 -31.98
N ALA A 114 -19.88 -19.73 -32.44
CA ALA A 114 -20.16 -18.59 -31.56
C ALA A 114 -21.63 -18.65 -31.08
N PRO A 115 -21.89 -18.57 -29.76
CA PRO A 115 -23.25 -18.46 -29.25
C PRO A 115 -23.90 -17.15 -29.74
N THR A 116 -25.23 -17.14 -29.86
CA THR A 116 -25.97 -15.99 -30.41
C THR A 116 -27.21 -15.68 -29.60
N GLY A 117 -27.71 -14.44 -29.68
CA GLY A 117 -28.94 -14.03 -28.98
C GLY A 117 -28.86 -14.29 -27.47
N ALA A 118 -29.93 -14.87 -26.91
CA ALA A 118 -30.03 -15.16 -25.48
C ALA A 118 -28.99 -16.19 -24.99
N ASP A 119 -28.55 -17.11 -25.85
CA ASP A 119 -27.53 -18.10 -25.50
C ASP A 119 -26.19 -17.43 -25.23
N LEU A 120 -25.83 -16.40 -26.02
CA LEU A 120 -24.61 -15.63 -25.80
C LEU A 120 -24.64 -14.91 -24.44
N LEU A 121 -25.75 -14.23 -24.13
CA LEU A 121 -25.89 -13.53 -22.86
C LEU A 121 -25.82 -14.50 -21.68
N THR A 122 -26.43 -15.68 -21.83
CA THR A 122 -26.35 -16.75 -20.82
C THR A 122 -24.92 -17.24 -20.63
N VAL A 123 -24.19 -17.50 -21.73
CA VAL A 123 -22.79 -17.94 -21.68
C VAL A 123 -21.90 -16.89 -21.01
N ILE A 124 -22.07 -15.61 -21.33
CA ILE A 124 -21.30 -14.52 -20.70
C ILE A 124 -21.56 -14.50 -19.19
N ASN A 125 -22.84 -14.46 -18.79
CA ASN A 125 -23.22 -14.42 -17.39
C ASN A 125 -22.67 -15.63 -16.62
N GLN A 126 -22.83 -16.84 -17.18
CA GLN A 126 -22.30 -18.06 -16.57
C GLN A 126 -20.77 -18.03 -16.47
N THR A 127 -20.08 -17.59 -17.52
CA THR A 127 -18.60 -17.51 -17.53
C THR A 127 -18.12 -16.60 -16.42
N ILE A 128 -18.72 -15.41 -16.28
CA ILE A 128 -18.36 -14.44 -15.23
C ILE A 128 -18.66 -14.99 -13.84
N ILE A 129 -19.86 -15.55 -13.62
CA ILE A 129 -20.26 -16.16 -12.34
C ILE A 129 -19.30 -17.30 -11.95
N SER A 130 -18.91 -18.13 -12.91
CA SER A 130 -18.04 -19.29 -12.68
C SER A 130 -16.57 -18.93 -12.50
N SER A 131 -16.16 -17.71 -12.89
CA SER A 131 -14.77 -17.27 -12.78
C SER A 131 -14.46 -16.81 -11.35
N ASP A 132 -15.22 -15.84 -10.85
CA ASP A 132 -15.05 -15.29 -9.50
C ASP A 132 -16.34 -14.55 -9.06
N TYR A 133 -16.74 -14.72 -7.79
CA TYR A 133 -17.86 -13.99 -7.21
C TYR A 133 -17.61 -12.47 -7.14
N ALA A 134 -16.37 -12.03 -6.90
CA ALA A 134 -16.01 -10.61 -6.95
C ALA A 134 -16.27 -10.02 -8.35
N LEU A 135 -15.88 -10.75 -9.39
CA LEU A 135 -16.11 -10.40 -10.79
C LEU A 135 -17.61 -10.29 -11.11
N TYR A 136 -18.43 -11.22 -10.61
CA TYR A 136 -19.89 -11.15 -10.74
C TYR A 136 -20.49 -9.91 -10.08
N ARG A 137 -20.01 -9.54 -8.88
CA ARG A 137 -20.46 -8.31 -8.20
C ARG A 137 -20.11 -7.07 -9.01
N THR A 138 -18.87 -6.97 -9.51
CA THR A 138 -18.40 -5.87 -10.36
C THR A 138 -19.21 -5.78 -11.65
N PHE A 139 -19.42 -6.91 -12.32
CA PHE A 139 -20.12 -6.98 -13.60
C PHE A 139 -21.55 -6.43 -13.53
N ASN A 140 -22.26 -6.67 -12.43
CA ASN A 140 -23.65 -6.21 -12.24
C ASN A 140 -23.74 -4.84 -11.53
N ARG A 141 -22.62 -4.23 -11.14
CA ARG A 141 -22.60 -3.02 -10.35
C ARG A 141 -22.95 -1.80 -11.20
N GLY A 142 -23.94 -1.02 -10.77
CA GLY A 142 -24.23 0.30 -11.35
C GLY A 142 -24.90 0.28 -12.74
N ILE A 143 -25.18 -0.90 -13.29
CA ILE A 143 -25.80 -1.09 -14.61
C ILE A 143 -27.34 -0.88 -14.59
N GLY A 144 -27.94 -0.83 -13.40
CA GLY A 144 -29.36 -0.54 -13.21
C GLY A 144 -30.26 -1.71 -13.64
N VAL A 145 -31.24 -1.46 -14.51
CA VAL A 145 -32.19 -2.47 -15.00
C VAL A 145 -31.74 -3.16 -16.28
N ARG A 146 -30.59 -2.76 -16.84
CA ARG A 146 -30.05 -3.35 -18.07
C ARG A 146 -29.31 -4.65 -17.75
N ASP A 147 -29.26 -5.56 -18.71
CA ASP A 147 -28.41 -6.75 -18.63
C ASP A 147 -26.94 -6.33 -18.85
N ALA A 148 -26.06 -6.68 -17.91
CA ALA A 148 -24.64 -6.35 -17.97
C ALA A 148 -23.94 -6.97 -19.18
N ALA A 149 -24.37 -8.16 -19.63
CA ALA A 149 -23.83 -8.82 -20.81
C ALA A 149 -24.20 -8.06 -22.09
N GLU A 150 -25.41 -7.50 -22.18
CA GLU A 150 -25.79 -6.64 -23.30
C GLU A 150 -24.93 -5.37 -23.32
N VAL A 151 -24.75 -4.71 -22.17
CA VAL A 151 -23.93 -3.50 -22.04
C VAL A 151 -22.47 -3.77 -22.45
N ALA A 152 -21.88 -4.88 -22.00
CA ALA A 152 -20.51 -5.25 -22.34
C ALA A 152 -20.33 -5.47 -23.84
N VAL A 153 -21.27 -6.19 -24.47
CA VAL A 153 -21.21 -6.47 -25.91
C VAL A 153 -21.43 -5.19 -26.73
N GLU A 154 -22.34 -4.32 -26.33
CA GLU A 154 -22.55 -3.01 -26.96
C GLU A 154 -21.33 -2.10 -26.85
N LEU A 155 -20.65 -2.07 -25.70
CA LEU A 155 -19.40 -1.35 -25.50
C LEU A 155 -18.32 -1.86 -26.46
N LEU A 156 -18.10 -3.17 -26.50
CA LEU A 156 -17.14 -3.78 -27.42
C LEU A 156 -17.49 -3.50 -28.89
N ALA A 157 -18.78 -3.42 -29.21
CA ALA A 157 -19.25 -3.05 -30.54
C ALA A 157 -19.00 -1.58 -30.88
N ALA A 158 -19.18 -0.67 -29.91
CA ALA A 158 -18.87 0.75 -30.06
C ALA A 158 -17.38 0.99 -30.36
N PHE A 159 -16.51 0.13 -29.83
CA PHE A 159 -15.08 0.12 -30.13
C PHE A 159 -14.70 -0.64 -31.41
N GLY A 160 -15.66 -1.33 -32.05
CA GLY A 160 -15.41 -2.15 -33.23
C GLY A 160 -14.74 -3.50 -32.95
N ALA A 161 -14.62 -3.91 -31.68
CA ALA A 161 -14.12 -5.21 -31.26
C ALA A 161 -15.16 -6.33 -31.46
N ALA A 162 -16.45 -5.96 -31.45
CA ALA A 162 -17.56 -6.83 -31.79
C ALA A 162 -18.40 -6.20 -32.91
N THR A 163 -19.16 -7.02 -33.63
CA THR A 163 -20.17 -6.55 -34.58
C THR A 163 -21.40 -7.43 -34.49
N GLY A 164 -22.58 -6.83 -34.62
CA GLY A 164 -23.82 -7.58 -34.64
C GLY A 164 -24.98 -6.73 -35.14
N LYS A 165 -25.80 -7.32 -36.00
CA LYS A 165 -27.14 -6.80 -36.32
C LYS A 165 -28.15 -7.76 -35.70
N SER A 166 -29.15 -7.21 -35.00
CA SER A 166 -30.29 -7.97 -34.47
C SER A 166 -29.92 -9.15 -33.56
N GLY A 167 -28.99 -8.96 -32.61
CA GLY A 167 -28.63 -9.97 -31.60
C GLY A 167 -27.68 -11.07 -32.07
N ARG A 168 -27.22 -11.03 -33.32
CA ARG A 168 -26.15 -11.92 -33.84
C ARG A 168 -24.80 -11.26 -33.73
N TRP A 169 -24.25 -11.28 -32.52
CA TRP A 169 -22.93 -10.75 -32.23
C TRP A 169 -21.82 -11.69 -32.69
N ARG A 170 -20.71 -11.11 -33.17
CA ARG A 170 -19.49 -11.81 -33.57
C ARG A 170 -18.28 -10.96 -33.19
N VAL A 171 -17.21 -11.62 -32.77
CA VAL A 171 -15.92 -10.95 -32.60
C VAL A 171 -15.36 -10.53 -33.97
N THR A 172 -14.82 -9.32 -34.07
CA THR A 172 -14.15 -8.81 -35.28
C THR A 172 -12.66 -9.21 -35.29
N PRO A 173 -11.92 -9.01 -36.39
CA PRO A 173 -10.46 -9.16 -36.37
C PRO A 173 -9.78 -8.29 -35.29
N LEU A 174 -10.27 -7.07 -35.07
CA LEU A 174 -9.78 -6.18 -34.02
C LEU A 174 -10.07 -6.73 -32.61
N GLY A 175 -11.27 -7.29 -32.39
CA GLY A 175 -11.61 -7.96 -31.13
C GLY A 175 -10.76 -9.20 -30.85
N ARG A 176 -10.45 -9.99 -31.88
CA ARG A 176 -9.53 -11.13 -31.75
C ARG A 176 -8.11 -10.68 -31.44
N TRP A 177 -7.67 -9.57 -32.03
CA TRP A 177 -6.36 -8.99 -31.78
C TRP A 177 -6.23 -8.43 -30.35
N VAL A 178 -7.24 -7.74 -29.82
CA VAL A 178 -7.15 -7.14 -28.48
C VAL A 178 -7.30 -8.15 -27.35
N LEU A 179 -7.97 -9.27 -27.57
CA LEU A 179 -8.17 -10.31 -26.56
C LEU A 179 -6.87 -10.73 -25.84
N PRO A 180 -5.78 -11.10 -26.54
CA PRO A 180 -4.50 -11.38 -25.89
C PRO A 180 -3.82 -10.12 -25.32
N VAL A 181 -4.08 -8.93 -25.86
CA VAL A 181 -3.53 -7.66 -25.36
C VAL A 181 -4.11 -7.33 -23.98
N LEU A 182 -5.42 -7.49 -23.78
CA LEU A 182 -6.07 -7.31 -22.48
C LEU A 182 -5.50 -8.28 -21.44
N GLY A 183 -5.32 -9.55 -21.81
CA GLY A 183 -4.74 -10.55 -20.90
C GLY A 183 -3.26 -10.30 -20.56
N ALA A 184 -2.44 -9.89 -21.54
CA ALA A 184 -1.01 -9.72 -21.35
C ALA A 184 -0.64 -8.40 -20.65
N ARG A 185 -1.35 -7.31 -20.97
CA ARG A 185 -1.03 -5.98 -20.42
C ARG A 185 -1.88 -5.62 -19.21
N GLY A 186 -3.09 -6.17 -19.10
CA GLY A 186 -3.98 -5.95 -17.96
C GLY A 186 -4.06 -4.47 -17.56
N THR A 187 -3.88 -4.21 -16.27
CA THR A 187 -4.00 -2.87 -15.67
C THR A 187 -2.94 -1.88 -16.14
N ALA A 188 -1.84 -2.33 -16.77
CA ALA A 188 -0.87 -1.43 -17.40
C ALA A 188 -1.48 -0.62 -18.56
N LEU A 189 -2.63 -1.04 -19.12
CA LEU A 189 -3.38 -0.26 -20.12
C LEU A 189 -4.09 0.97 -19.52
N LEU A 190 -4.34 0.98 -18.21
CA LEU A 190 -5.02 2.07 -17.52
C LEU A 190 -4.05 3.17 -17.04
N GLY A 191 -2.75 2.89 -17.03
CA GLY A 191 -1.70 3.88 -16.79
C GLY A 191 -1.56 4.86 -17.96
N SER A 192 -1.13 6.09 -17.69
CA SER A 192 -0.84 7.07 -18.75
C SER A 192 0.40 6.68 -19.55
N PRO A 193 0.50 6.97 -20.87
CA PRO A 193 1.74 6.78 -21.64
C PRO A 193 2.91 7.61 -21.08
N GLU A 194 2.58 8.75 -20.49
CA GLU A 194 3.51 9.65 -19.76
C GLU A 194 3.82 9.13 -18.35
N ALA A 195 3.06 8.16 -17.83
CA ALA A 195 3.28 7.45 -16.56
C ALA A 195 4.18 6.19 -16.74
N GLN A 196 5.12 6.26 -17.68
CA GLN A 196 6.32 5.41 -17.68
C GLN A 196 7.53 6.18 -17.12
N GLY A 197 7.28 7.26 -16.38
CA GLY A 197 8.15 7.65 -15.29
C GLY A 197 7.53 7.09 -14.03
N GLU A 198 8.14 6.07 -13.44
CA GLU A 198 8.12 5.88 -11.99
C GLU A 198 8.14 7.27 -11.34
N ILE A 199 7.31 7.55 -10.31
CA ILE A 199 7.47 8.80 -9.57
C ILE A 199 8.87 8.74 -8.95
N VAL A 200 9.87 9.25 -9.66
CA VAL A 200 11.25 9.31 -9.19
C VAL A 200 11.36 10.65 -8.47
N GLY A 201 11.32 10.58 -7.14
CA GLY A 201 11.48 11.76 -6.29
C GLY A 201 10.84 11.59 -4.92
N SER A 202 10.49 12.71 -4.29
CA SER A 202 9.89 12.71 -2.96
C SER A 202 8.45 13.21 -3.00
N CYS A 203 7.55 12.47 -2.37
CA CYS A 203 6.16 12.85 -2.15
C CYS A 203 6.07 13.81 -0.96
N GLN A 204 5.53 15.01 -1.18
CA GLN A 204 5.11 15.88 -0.08
C GLN A 204 3.70 15.48 0.37
N LEU A 205 3.63 14.83 1.53
CA LEU A 205 2.39 14.36 2.13
C LEU A 205 1.96 15.27 3.27
N LYS A 206 0.64 15.46 3.39
CA LYS A 206 0.02 16.01 4.59
C LYS A 206 -0.78 14.92 5.28
N ILE A 207 -0.40 14.59 6.50
CA ILE A 207 -1.04 13.58 7.35
C ILE A 207 -1.88 14.34 8.39
N THR A 208 -3.19 14.12 8.41
CA THR A 208 -4.12 14.83 9.30
C THR A 208 -4.84 13.84 10.20
N LEU A 209 -4.70 13.98 11.51
CA LEU A 209 -5.45 13.19 12.48
C LEU A 209 -6.89 13.72 12.54
N ARG A 210 -7.86 12.82 12.31
CA ARG A 210 -9.28 13.19 12.25
C ARG A 210 -9.85 13.39 13.65
N HIS A 211 -10.93 14.13 13.73
CA HIS A 211 -11.73 14.34 14.95
C HIS A 211 -11.03 15.01 16.15
N VAL A 212 -9.75 15.41 16.02
CA VAL A 212 -9.02 16.16 17.04
C VAL A 212 -9.15 17.68 16.86
N ARG A 213 -9.30 18.41 17.97
CA ARG A 213 -9.34 19.87 18.01
C ARG A 213 -8.44 20.42 19.14
N PRO A 214 -7.55 21.40 18.88
CA PRO A 214 -7.30 22.05 17.58
C PRO A 214 -6.74 21.07 16.53
N PRO A 215 -6.84 21.37 15.22
CA PRO A 215 -6.43 20.42 14.18
C PRO A 215 -4.98 19.96 14.35
N CYS A 216 -4.79 18.65 14.42
CA CYS A 216 -3.48 18.01 14.52
C CYS A 216 -3.07 17.43 13.15
N TRP A 217 -1.95 17.90 12.60
CA TRP A 217 -1.44 17.42 11.31
C TRP A 217 0.07 17.59 11.19
N ARG A 218 0.67 16.81 10.29
CA ARG A 218 2.10 16.80 9.96
C ARG A 218 2.28 16.87 8.46
N ARG A 219 3.33 17.54 7.99
CA ARG A 219 3.72 17.58 6.58
C ARG A 219 5.12 17.03 6.44
N VAL A 220 5.23 15.97 5.66
CA VAL A 220 6.45 15.19 5.50
C VAL A 220 6.84 15.10 4.03
N LEU A 221 8.15 15.03 3.78
CA LEU A 221 8.70 14.61 2.50
C LEU A 221 9.17 13.16 2.64
N VAL A 222 8.63 12.28 1.80
CA VAL A 222 8.90 10.84 1.84
C VAL A 222 9.34 10.39 0.46
N PRO A 223 10.35 9.51 0.32
CA PRO A 223 10.69 8.94 -0.99
C PRO A 223 9.47 8.28 -1.62
N ALA A 224 9.26 8.47 -2.93
CA ALA A 224 8.16 7.80 -3.62
C ALA A 224 8.33 6.28 -3.67
N SER A 225 9.57 5.79 -3.52
CA SER A 225 9.88 4.36 -3.37
C SER A 225 9.51 3.78 -2.01
N ALA A 226 9.17 4.61 -1.02
CA ALA A 226 8.74 4.12 0.29
C ALA A 226 7.43 3.34 0.15
N THR A 227 7.32 2.25 0.89
CA THR A 227 6.13 1.38 0.98
C THR A 227 5.06 1.97 1.88
N LEU A 228 3.90 1.32 1.98
CA LEU A 228 2.91 1.68 3.00
C LEU A 228 3.40 1.30 4.42
N GLY A 229 4.17 0.22 4.57
CA GLY A 229 4.84 -0.11 5.83
C GLY A 229 5.82 0.99 6.27
N ASP A 230 6.66 1.49 5.35
CA ASP A 230 7.54 2.63 5.65
C ASP A 230 6.73 3.88 6.06
N LEU A 231 5.59 4.12 5.40
CA LEU A 231 4.70 5.23 5.74
C LEU A 231 4.10 5.05 7.14
N HIS A 232 3.76 3.83 7.55
CA HIS A 232 3.28 3.54 8.89
C HIS A 232 4.32 3.93 9.94
N GLU A 233 5.57 3.48 9.77
CA GLU A 233 6.65 3.84 10.69
C GLU A 233 6.86 5.36 10.80
N ILE A 234 6.74 6.07 9.67
CA ILE A 234 6.82 7.53 9.62
C ILE A 234 5.67 8.16 10.41
N ILE A 235 4.45 7.65 10.27
CA ILE A 235 3.28 8.15 11.00
C ILE A 235 3.48 8.00 12.52
N GLN A 236 3.95 6.84 12.98
CA GLN A 236 4.25 6.59 14.39
C GLN A 236 5.22 7.65 14.95
N ILE A 237 6.32 7.94 14.23
CA ILE A 237 7.29 8.96 14.67
C ILE A 237 6.68 10.37 14.70
N VAL A 238 5.99 10.79 13.63
CA VAL A 238 5.55 12.18 13.53
C VAL A 238 4.37 12.50 14.45
N PHE A 239 3.67 11.49 14.96
CA PHE A 239 2.65 11.60 16.01
C PHE A 239 3.16 11.18 17.41
N VAL A 240 4.41 10.72 17.52
CA VAL A 240 5.05 10.35 18.79
C VAL A 240 4.29 9.22 19.49
N TRP A 241 4.07 8.15 18.74
CA TRP A 241 3.46 6.90 19.19
C TRP A 241 4.48 5.77 19.15
N ASP A 242 4.21 4.73 19.93
CA ASP A 242 5.15 3.67 20.30
C ASP A 242 4.97 2.39 19.48
N ASP A 243 3.90 2.33 18.66
CA ASP A 243 3.63 1.25 17.71
C ASP A 243 3.16 -0.06 18.37
N ASP A 244 2.36 0.06 19.44
CA ASP A 244 1.89 -1.07 20.26
C ASP A 244 0.55 -1.67 19.78
N HIS A 245 -0.10 -1.05 18.78
CA HIS A 245 -1.42 -1.49 18.31
C HIS A 245 -1.46 -1.79 16.81
N LEU A 246 -2.46 -2.60 16.43
CA LEU A 246 -2.72 -2.93 15.02
C LEU A 246 -3.06 -1.70 14.17
N HIS A 247 -2.67 -1.75 12.90
CA HIS A 247 -2.98 -0.73 11.91
C HIS A 247 -3.46 -1.28 10.58
N GLY A 248 -3.93 -0.37 9.73
CA GLY A 248 -4.21 -0.67 8.34
C GLY A 248 -4.41 0.58 7.49
N PHE A 249 -4.14 0.43 6.19
CA PHE A 249 -4.34 1.46 5.19
C PHE A 249 -5.54 1.12 4.31
N THR A 250 -6.34 2.13 3.97
CA THR A 250 -7.33 2.04 2.89
C THR A 250 -6.92 2.94 1.74
N VAL A 251 -6.63 2.32 0.58
CA VAL A 251 -6.30 3.02 -0.66
C VAL A 251 -7.42 2.76 -1.67
N GLY A 252 -8.24 3.77 -1.93
CA GLY A 252 -9.43 3.59 -2.75
C GLY A 252 -10.45 2.70 -2.04
N ARG A 253 -10.56 1.43 -2.47
CA ARG A 253 -11.40 0.42 -1.80
C ARG A 253 -10.64 -0.83 -1.36
N ARG A 254 -9.30 -0.86 -1.52
CA ARG A 254 -8.43 -1.92 -1.03
C ARG A 254 -7.96 -1.61 0.38
N GLN A 255 -7.84 -2.66 1.19
CA GLN A 255 -7.23 -2.58 2.51
C GLN A 255 -5.84 -3.23 2.50
N TYR A 256 -4.84 -2.49 2.94
CA TYR A 256 -3.47 -2.96 3.10
C TYR A 256 -3.14 -3.00 4.59
N GLY A 257 -2.33 -3.95 4.99
CA GLY A 257 -1.84 -4.07 6.36
C GLY A 257 -0.74 -5.10 6.44
N ASP A 258 -0.31 -5.38 7.66
CA ASP A 258 0.68 -6.39 7.93
C ASP A 258 0.16 -7.81 7.55
N PRO A 259 0.93 -8.60 6.76
CA PRO A 259 0.53 -9.91 6.29
C PRO A 259 0.34 -10.95 7.42
N TYR A 260 0.93 -10.75 8.60
CA TYR A 260 0.76 -11.64 9.75
C TYR A 260 -0.64 -11.54 10.39
N PHE A 261 -1.39 -10.48 10.10
CA PHE A 261 -2.71 -10.21 10.71
C PHE A 261 -3.89 -10.30 9.73
N ASP A 262 -3.78 -11.17 8.70
CA ASP A 262 -4.85 -11.51 7.73
C ASP A 262 -5.38 -10.30 6.91
N ALA A 263 -4.49 -9.35 6.59
CA ALA A 263 -4.81 -8.25 5.68
C ALA A 263 -5.02 -8.73 4.23
N GLU A 264 -5.95 -8.08 3.50
CA GLU A 264 -6.26 -8.44 2.10
C GLU A 264 -5.05 -8.26 1.17
N TYR A 265 -4.21 -7.26 1.44
CA TYR A 265 -2.98 -6.98 0.71
C TYR A 265 -1.84 -6.59 1.66
N ASP A 266 -0.62 -7.00 1.31
CA ASP A 266 0.60 -6.72 2.06
C ASP A 266 1.06 -5.26 1.83
N GLU A 267 1.18 -4.49 2.91
CA GLU A 267 1.61 -3.09 2.89
C GLU A 267 3.08 -2.88 2.48
N GLY A 268 3.93 -3.88 2.62
CA GLY A 268 5.33 -3.85 2.19
C GLY A 268 5.52 -4.04 0.68
N THR A 269 4.46 -4.43 -0.04
CA THR A 269 4.56 -4.73 -1.48
C THR A 269 4.18 -3.58 -2.41
N ILE A 270 3.62 -2.49 -1.86
CA ILE A 270 3.15 -1.35 -2.65
C ILE A 270 3.81 -0.04 -2.21
N THR A 271 4.33 0.70 -3.19
CA THR A 271 5.01 1.98 -2.94
C THR A 271 4.08 3.18 -3.01
N LEU A 272 4.46 4.30 -2.38
CA LEU A 272 3.74 5.57 -2.48
C LEU A 272 3.66 6.06 -3.92
N GLY A 273 4.73 5.86 -4.71
CA GLY A 273 4.76 6.15 -6.13
C GLY A 273 3.65 5.43 -6.87
N GLU A 274 3.53 4.12 -6.69
CA GLU A 274 2.48 3.29 -7.29
C GLU A 274 1.07 3.63 -6.77
N VAL A 275 0.93 4.04 -5.50
CA VAL A 275 -0.35 4.48 -4.94
C VAL A 275 -0.83 5.77 -5.62
N PHE A 276 0.05 6.76 -5.77
CA PHE A 276 -0.31 8.08 -6.28
C PHE A 276 -0.29 8.18 -7.82
N ASP A 277 0.48 7.34 -8.51
CA ASP A 277 0.52 7.29 -9.99
C ASP A 277 -0.82 6.79 -10.58
N ARG A 278 -1.58 6.00 -9.82
CA ARG A 278 -2.95 5.56 -10.16
C ARG A 278 -4.02 6.68 -10.06
N GLY A 279 -3.62 7.95 -10.04
CA GLY A 279 -4.51 9.11 -9.98
C GLY A 279 -5.24 9.28 -8.64
N ARG A 280 -4.89 8.49 -7.62
CA ARG A 280 -5.40 8.62 -6.25
C ARG A 280 -4.66 9.77 -5.56
N ARG A 281 -5.35 10.55 -4.73
CA ARG A 281 -4.77 11.71 -4.02
C ARG A 281 -4.83 11.59 -2.49
N SER A 282 -5.39 10.51 -1.97
CA SER A 282 -5.57 10.31 -0.53
C SER A 282 -5.52 8.84 -0.14
N ILE A 283 -4.88 8.56 1.00
CA ILE A 283 -4.83 7.28 1.69
C ILE A 283 -5.49 7.51 3.06
N SER A 284 -6.29 6.56 3.52
CA SER A 284 -6.79 6.55 4.90
C SER A 284 -5.92 5.61 5.71
N TYR A 285 -5.45 6.03 6.88
CA TYR A 285 -4.66 5.19 7.78
C TYR A 285 -5.37 5.07 9.13
N LEU A 286 -5.66 3.85 9.55
CA LEU A 286 -6.28 3.54 10.84
C LEU A 286 -5.21 2.94 11.74
N TYR A 287 -5.04 3.52 12.92
CA TYR A 287 -4.16 3.03 13.97
C TYR A 287 -4.99 2.74 15.21
N ASP A 288 -4.67 1.65 15.90
CA ASP A 288 -5.42 1.10 17.04
C ASP A 288 -6.88 0.81 16.68
N PHE A 289 -7.22 -0.46 16.45
CA PHE A 289 -8.58 -0.85 16.10
C PHE A 289 -9.57 -0.74 17.27
N GLY A 290 -9.07 -0.62 18.50
CA GLY A 290 -9.85 -0.29 19.69
C GLY A 290 -10.21 1.19 19.74
N ALA A 291 -9.22 2.09 19.84
CA ALA A 291 -9.45 3.53 19.94
C ALA A 291 -9.81 4.21 18.60
N SER A 292 -9.50 3.55 17.48
CA SER A 292 -9.81 3.97 16.11
C SER A 292 -9.22 5.32 15.69
N TRP A 293 -7.91 5.50 15.87
CA TRP A 293 -7.21 6.70 15.45
C TRP A 293 -7.07 6.78 13.93
N LEU A 294 -7.95 7.58 13.31
CA LEU A 294 -8.05 7.69 11.85
C LEU A 294 -7.29 8.91 11.31
N HIS A 295 -6.44 8.69 10.30
CA HIS A 295 -5.68 9.72 9.61
C HIS A 295 -6.05 9.82 8.13
N ASP A 296 -6.18 11.05 7.66
CA ASP A 296 -6.25 11.36 6.23
C ASP A 296 -4.84 11.74 5.74
N VAL A 297 -4.24 10.93 4.86
CA VAL A 297 -2.94 11.18 4.24
C VAL A 297 -3.15 11.66 2.80
N ALA A 298 -2.78 12.90 2.49
CA ALA A 298 -2.99 13.51 1.18
C ALA A 298 -1.67 13.87 0.49
N LEU A 299 -1.54 13.52 -0.80
CA LEU A 299 -0.44 14.00 -1.63
C LEU A 299 -0.70 15.46 -2.01
N GLU A 300 0.17 16.37 -1.57
CA GLU A 300 0.09 17.78 -1.94
C GLU A 300 0.83 18.07 -3.25
N ARG A 301 2.02 17.48 -3.42
CA ARG A 301 2.83 17.56 -4.64
C ARG A 301 3.97 16.54 -4.63
N VAL A 302 4.49 16.21 -5.81
CA VAL A 302 5.78 15.55 -5.98
C VAL A 302 6.86 16.64 -6.07
N VAL A 303 7.98 16.42 -5.41
CA VAL A 303 9.16 17.31 -5.42
C VAL A 303 10.40 16.52 -5.83
N GLU A 304 11.27 17.18 -6.58
CA GLU A 304 12.60 16.67 -6.89
C GLU A 304 13.38 16.46 -5.57
N PRO A 305 14.03 15.29 -5.40
CA PRO A 305 14.77 15.00 -4.18
C PRO A 305 16.01 15.89 -4.13
N ASP A 306 16.20 16.56 -2.99
CA ASP A 306 17.40 17.34 -2.71
C ASP A 306 18.49 16.38 -2.22
N PRO A 307 19.62 16.23 -2.93
CA PRO A 307 20.69 15.30 -2.56
C PRO A 307 21.37 15.66 -1.22
N THR A 308 21.09 16.85 -0.66
CA THR A 308 21.62 17.29 0.64
C THR A 308 20.66 17.05 1.80
N THR A 309 19.42 16.64 1.53
CA THR A 309 18.40 16.36 2.54
C THR A 309 18.31 14.85 2.79
N SER A 310 18.34 14.44 4.06
CA SER A 310 17.99 13.06 4.44
C SER A 310 16.48 12.92 4.50
N TYR A 311 15.95 11.87 3.88
CA TYR A 311 14.51 11.56 3.83
C TYR A 311 14.25 10.26 4.58
N PRO A 312 13.11 10.11 5.28
CA PRO A 312 12.00 11.05 5.38
C PRO A 312 12.29 12.26 6.28
N VAL A 313 11.60 13.38 6.03
CA VAL A 313 11.75 14.61 6.85
C VAL A 313 10.42 15.32 7.04
N CYS A 314 10.14 15.73 8.27
CA CYS A 314 9.02 16.61 8.63
C CYS A 314 9.39 18.08 8.35
N VAL A 315 8.66 18.70 7.42
CA VAL A 315 8.91 20.09 6.99
C VAL A 315 8.00 21.09 7.69
N ASP A 316 6.82 20.67 8.13
CA ASP A 316 5.83 21.54 8.77
C ASP A 316 4.82 20.72 9.59
N GLY A 317 4.10 21.36 10.51
CA GLY A 317 3.12 20.68 11.34
C GLY A 317 2.41 21.62 12.30
N ARG A 318 1.30 21.15 12.87
CA ARG A 318 0.54 21.89 13.88
C ARG A 318 -0.27 20.95 14.75
N GLY A 319 -0.48 21.36 16.00
CA GLY A 319 -1.33 20.66 16.96
C GLY A 319 -0.57 19.55 17.66
N ASP A 320 -0.85 19.42 18.94
CA ASP A 320 -0.25 18.41 19.81
C ASP A 320 -0.84 17.04 19.46
N ALA A 321 -0.05 15.99 19.59
CA ALA A 321 -0.50 14.62 19.33
C ALA A 321 -1.04 14.01 20.64
N PRO A 322 -2.11 13.20 20.59
CA PRO A 322 -2.58 12.50 21.78
C PRO A 322 -1.54 11.47 22.21
N VAL A 323 -1.35 11.31 23.52
CA VAL A 323 -0.52 10.23 24.06
C VAL A 323 -1.27 8.92 23.90
N GLU A 324 -0.55 7.90 23.42
CA GLU A 324 -1.05 6.54 23.27
C GLU A 324 -1.41 5.93 24.63
N ASP A 325 -2.50 5.17 24.69
CA ASP A 325 -3.03 4.52 25.90
C ASP A 325 -3.24 5.40 27.14
N TRP A 326 -3.24 6.73 26.98
CA TRP A 326 -3.43 7.65 28.08
C TRP A 326 -4.76 7.43 28.80
N CYS A 327 -4.72 7.36 30.13
CA CYS A 327 -5.90 7.27 30.97
C CYS A 327 -6.02 8.46 31.94
N GLU A 328 -7.23 8.74 32.44
CA GLU A 328 -7.49 9.89 33.32
C GLU A 328 -6.72 9.85 34.66
N ASP A 329 -6.22 8.68 35.05
CA ASP A 329 -5.47 8.47 36.28
C ASP A 329 -3.94 8.67 36.10
N ASP A 330 -3.47 8.96 34.87
CA ASP A 330 -2.05 9.19 34.61
C ASP A 330 -1.57 10.57 35.04
N ASP A 331 -0.41 10.61 35.72
CA ASP A 331 0.28 11.86 36.10
C ASP A 331 0.89 12.60 34.89
N ALA A 332 0.94 11.94 33.72
CA ALA A 332 1.46 12.48 32.47
C ALA A 332 0.40 13.27 31.67
N PRO A 333 0.79 14.28 30.88
CA PRO A 333 -0.16 15.03 30.05
C PRO A 333 -0.73 14.14 28.93
N ALA A 334 -2.03 14.25 28.68
CA ALA A 334 -2.73 13.54 27.60
C ALA A 334 -2.28 13.90 26.17
N TRP A 335 -1.41 14.91 26.02
CA TRP A 335 -0.99 15.45 24.74
C TRP A 335 0.50 15.76 24.73
N THR A 336 1.18 15.32 23.66
CA THR A 336 2.58 15.60 23.39
C THR A 336 2.71 16.82 22.47
N PRO A 337 3.41 17.89 22.90
CA PRO A 337 3.60 19.08 22.07
C PRO A 337 4.28 18.79 20.74
N PHE A 338 3.89 19.49 19.68
CA PHE A 338 4.57 19.37 18.38
C PHE A 338 6.02 19.89 18.44
N ASP A 339 6.99 18.98 18.37
CA ASP A 339 8.41 19.29 18.24
C ASP A 339 8.99 18.77 16.91
N ARG A 340 9.14 19.66 15.93
CA ARG A 340 9.68 19.29 14.61
C ARG A 340 11.16 18.84 14.69
N ALA A 341 11.94 19.37 15.62
CA ALA A 341 13.37 19.06 15.70
C ALA A 341 13.60 17.66 16.26
N ASP A 342 12.85 17.29 17.29
CA ASP A 342 12.87 15.94 17.84
C ASP A 342 12.34 14.92 16.81
N ILE A 343 11.18 15.19 16.20
CA ILE A 343 10.62 14.35 15.13
C ILE A 343 11.65 14.08 14.02
N ASN A 344 12.34 15.12 13.52
CA ASN A 344 13.35 14.93 12.48
C ASN A 344 14.60 14.18 12.95
N THR A 345 14.92 14.28 14.25
CA THR A 345 16.01 13.48 14.85
C THR A 345 15.64 12.01 14.88
N GLN A 346 14.39 11.68 15.20
CA GLN A 346 13.89 10.30 15.17
C GLN A 346 13.78 9.76 13.73
N LEU A 347 13.25 10.56 12.79
CA LEU A 347 13.16 10.17 11.37
C LEU A 347 14.54 9.87 10.76
N ALA A 348 15.59 10.58 11.17
CA ALA A 348 16.95 10.31 10.69
C ALA A 348 17.46 8.92 11.10
N ARG A 349 17.06 8.41 12.28
CA ARG A 349 17.45 7.07 12.76
C ARG A 349 16.81 5.94 11.97
N LEU A 350 15.67 6.21 11.33
CA LEU A 350 14.97 5.28 10.44
C LEU A 350 15.84 4.96 9.20
N VAL A 351 16.56 5.96 8.69
CA VAL A 351 17.40 5.86 7.48
C VAL A 351 18.72 5.14 7.74
N ASP A 352 19.25 5.24 8.96
CA ASP A 352 20.53 4.62 9.34
C ASP A 352 20.39 3.11 9.67
N GLY A 353 19.26 2.47 9.34
CA GLY A 353 19.00 1.04 9.59
C GLY A 353 18.87 0.68 11.08
N THR A 354 18.82 1.68 11.96
CA THR A 354 18.75 1.50 13.40
C THR A 354 17.36 1.02 13.83
N ARG A 355 16.30 1.43 13.12
CA ARG A 355 14.92 0.98 13.40
C ARG A 355 14.60 -0.41 12.82
N GLU A 356 15.10 -0.76 11.65
CA GLU A 356 15.02 -2.14 11.11
C GLU A 356 15.71 -3.14 12.06
N CYS A 357 16.86 -2.76 12.62
CA CYS A 357 17.50 -3.55 13.66
C CYS A 357 16.65 -3.61 14.95
N ALA A 358 15.97 -2.52 15.33
CA ALA A 358 15.12 -2.50 16.53
C ALA A 358 13.83 -3.33 16.36
N ALA A 359 13.19 -3.26 15.19
CA ALA A 359 12.03 -4.06 14.83
C ALA A 359 12.39 -5.55 14.84
N GLN A 360 13.49 -5.92 14.17
CA GLN A 360 13.95 -7.31 14.18
C GLN A 360 14.33 -7.81 15.58
N LEU A 361 14.91 -6.94 16.41
CA LEU A 361 15.22 -7.26 17.80
C LEU A 361 13.94 -7.48 18.63
N ARG A 362 12.89 -6.69 18.38
CA ARG A 362 11.57 -6.85 18.99
C ARG A 362 10.92 -8.18 18.59
N ASP A 363 10.94 -8.50 17.29
CA ASP A 363 10.43 -9.80 16.78
C ASP A 363 11.18 -10.97 17.44
N ASP A 364 12.50 -10.87 17.57
CA ASP A 364 13.30 -11.91 18.21
C ASP A 364 12.96 -12.04 19.71
N ILE A 365 12.65 -10.94 20.42
CA ILE A 365 12.17 -10.98 21.80
C ILE A 365 10.82 -11.67 21.89
N GLU A 366 9.88 -11.34 21.00
CA GLU A 366 8.56 -11.98 20.95
C GLU A 366 8.70 -13.49 20.72
N VAL A 367 9.56 -13.90 19.78
CA VAL A 367 9.86 -15.32 19.55
C VAL A 367 10.40 -15.99 20.82
N ILE A 368 11.33 -15.35 21.53
CA ILE A 368 11.87 -15.88 22.81
C ILE A 368 10.73 -16.05 23.83
N LEU A 369 9.80 -15.10 23.90
CA LEU A 369 8.77 -15.04 24.93
C LEU A 369 7.44 -15.71 24.54
N THR A 370 7.33 -16.32 23.35
CA THR A 370 6.08 -16.87 22.79
C THR A 370 5.22 -17.69 23.76
N ASP A 371 5.84 -18.52 24.59
CA ASP A 371 5.16 -19.39 25.57
C ASP A 371 5.47 -19.01 27.05
N ALA A 372 6.11 -17.86 27.28
CA ALA A 372 6.49 -17.41 28.60
C ALA A 372 5.36 -16.57 29.23
N ASP A 373 4.87 -16.98 30.40
CA ASP A 373 3.90 -16.22 31.19
C ASP A 373 4.47 -15.91 32.59
N GLY A 374 4.83 -14.65 32.79
CA GLY A 374 5.38 -14.11 34.05
C GLY A 374 6.92 -14.18 34.17
N GLU A 375 7.47 -13.34 35.05
CA GLU A 375 8.92 -13.06 35.17
C GLU A 375 9.81 -14.32 35.26
N ALA A 376 9.37 -15.36 35.99
CA ALA A 376 10.13 -16.60 36.09
C ALA A 376 10.20 -17.39 34.78
N ALA A 377 9.08 -17.46 34.04
CA ALA A 377 9.03 -18.15 32.76
C ALA A 377 9.80 -17.38 31.67
N GLU A 378 9.76 -16.05 31.71
CA GLU A 378 10.50 -15.17 30.81
C GLU A 378 12.02 -15.38 30.96
N VAL A 379 12.53 -15.42 32.19
CA VAL A 379 13.95 -15.68 32.46
C VAL A 379 14.37 -17.05 31.93
N THR A 380 13.59 -18.10 32.21
CA THR A 380 13.89 -19.46 31.71
C THR A 380 13.86 -19.52 30.18
N ALA A 381 12.95 -18.80 29.52
CA ALA A 381 12.88 -18.73 28.07
C ALA A 381 14.14 -18.08 27.47
N PHE A 382 14.58 -16.95 28.05
CA PHE A 382 15.83 -16.29 27.68
C PHE A 382 17.04 -17.21 27.88
N VAL A 383 17.16 -17.89 29.02
CA VAL A 383 18.29 -18.81 29.28
C VAL A 383 18.35 -19.92 28.22
N THR A 384 17.20 -20.51 27.91
CA THR A 384 17.09 -21.61 26.95
C THR A 384 17.61 -21.20 25.57
N VAL A 385 17.14 -20.06 25.06
CA VAL A 385 17.58 -19.55 23.75
C VAL A 385 19.06 -19.12 23.80
N LEU A 386 19.49 -18.44 24.86
CA LEU A 386 20.87 -17.98 25.00
C LEU A 386 21.88 -19.14 25.06
N GLU A 387 21.59 -20.22 25.81
CA GLU A 387 22.48 -21.38 25.90
C GLU A 387 22.56 -22.19 24.59
N GLU A 388 21.49 -22.18 23.78
CA GLU A 388 21.47 -22.87 22.50
C GLU A 388 22.05 -22.07 21.34
N GLU A 389 21.93 -20.74 21.35
CA GLU A 389 22.42 -19.86 20.29
C GLU A 389 23.85 -19.37 20.54
N ILE A 390 24.24 -19.15 21.80
CA ILE A 390 25.58 -18.65 22.13
C ILE A 390 26.54 -19.83 22.30
N PRO A 391 27.61 -19.92 21.48
CA PRO A 391 28.56 -21.02 21.56
C PRO A 391 29.56 -20.81 22.71
N PHE A 392 29.11 -20.96 23.96
CA PHE A 392 29.97 -20.85 25.13
C PHE A 392 31.14 -21.87 25.07
N PRO A 393 32.36 -21.49 25.51
CA PRO A 393 32.71 -20.21 26.14
C PRO A 393 32.98 -19.08 25.13
N VAL A 394 32.54 -17.86 25.44
CA VAL A 394 32.70 -16.66 24.60
C VAL A 394 33.46 -15.53 25.31
N PRO A 395 34.25 -14.71 24.60
CA PRO A 395 34.90 -13.55 25.18
C PRO A 395 33.90 -12.39 25.37
N ALA A 396 34.00 -11.70 26.51
CA ALA A 396 33.24 -10.49 26.81
C ALA A 396 34.11 -9.50 27.60
N THR A 397 33.55 -8.33 27.89
CA THR A 397 34.16 -7.32 28.74
C THR A 397 33.24 -7.02 29.92
N LEU A 398 33.78 -6.92 31.14
CA LEU A 398 33.08 -6.47 32.33
C LEU A 398 33.74 -5.19 32.82
N LEU A 399 33.04 -4.05 32.74
CA LEU A 399 33.56 -2.73 33.15
C LEU A 399 34.95 -2.41 32.54
N GLY A 400 35.13 -2.73 31.25
CA GLY A 400 36.40 -2.54 30.53
C GLY A 400 37.45 -3.63 30.75
N ALA A 401 37.22 -4.63 31.61
CA ALA A 401 38.13 -5.75 31.84
C ALA A 401 37.74 -7.00 31.03
N PRO A 402 38.66 -7.65 30.30
CA PRO A 402 38.35 -8.83 29.51
C PRO A 402 38.06 -10.04 30.41
N VAL A 403 36.96 -10.74 30.11
CA VAL A 403 36.51 -11.95 30.79
C VAL A 403 36.08 -13.00 29.76
N ILE A 404 36.07 -14.27 30.18
CA ILE A 404 35.51 -15.37 29.40
C ILE A 404 34.23 -15.84 30.08
N VAL A 405 33.10 -15.74 29.37
CA VAL A 405 31.81 -16.26 29.83
C VAL A 405 31.75 -17.75 29.49
N THR A 406 31.45 -18.58 30.47
CA THR A 406 31.49 -20.04 30.36
C THR A 406 30.11 -20.71 30.39
N GLY A 407 29.06 -19.95 30.70
CA GLY A 407 27.68 -20.43 30.78
C GLY A 407 26.84 -19.45 31.59
N LEU A 408 25.54 -19.72 31.65
CA LEU A 408 24.54 -18.88 32.32
C LEU A 408 23.89 -19.66 33.48
N GLU A 409 23.29 -18.93 34.41
CA GLU A 409 22.60 -19.48 35.57
C GLU A 409 21.48 -18.53 35.99
N GLU A 410 20.29 -19.08 36.26
CA GLU A 410 19.11 -18.32 36.69
C GLU A 410 19.24 -17.92 38.17
N ASP A 411 18.92 -16.67 38.51
CA ASP A 411 18.82 -16.18 39.88
C ASP A 411 17.35 -16.09 40.30
N ASP A 412 16.80 -17.21 40.79
CA ASP A 412 15.39 -17.35 41.21
C ASP A 412 14.93 -16.28 42.23
N ALA A 413 15.88 -15.66 42.96
CA ALA A 413 15.55 -14.68 43.98
C ALA A 413 15.38 -13.27 43.42
N THR A 414 16.02 -12.96 42.28
CA THR A 414 15.99 -11.63 41.67
C THR A 414 15.38 -11.60 40.28
N PHE A 415 14.98 -12.76 39.74
CA PHE A 415 14.53 -12.92 38.36
C PHE A 415 15.52 -12.29 37.37
N ASP A 416 16.82 -12.49 37.63
CA ASP A 416 17.94 -11.96 36.81
C ASP A 416 18.79 -13.12 36.29
N LEU A 417 19.52 -12.88 35.20
CA LEU A 417 20.40 -13.85 34.59
C LEU A 417 21.84 -13.62 35.04
N ARG A 418 22.49 -14.66 35.56
CA ARG A 418 23.89 -14.61 35.98
C ARG A 418 24.79 -15.31 34.97
N ALA A 419 25.91 -14.69 34.67
CA ALA A 419 26.93 -15.23 33.79
C ALA A 419 28.12 -15.76 34.61
N ARG A 420 28.53 -17.00 34.35
CA ARG A 420 29.72 -17.59 34.96
C ARG A 420 30.98 -17.14 34.21
N CYS A 421 31.72 -16.22 34.81
CA CYS A 421 32.89 -15.61 34.18
C CYS A 421 34.22 -16.14 34.76
N ARG A 422 35.25 -16.19 33.91
CA ARG A 422 36.65 -16.38 34.30
C ARG A 422 37.52 -15.26 33.74
N GLY A 423 38.36 -14.64 34.56
CA GLY A 423 39.19 -13.52 34.10
C GLY A 423 39.93 -12.78 35.20
N LYS A 424 40.75 -11.81 34.79
CA LYS A 424 41.61 -11.05 35.70
C LYS A 424 40.79 -10.05 36.53
N GLY A 425 40.23 -10.52 37.65
CA GLY A 425 39.42 -9.72 38.57
C GLY A 425 37.96 -10.13 38.70
N ALA A 426 37.52 -11.17 37.98
CA ALA A 426 36.17 -11.72 38.04
C ALA A 426 36.20 -13.22 37.77
N ASP A 427 36.40 -14.02 38.84
CA ASP A 427 36.11 -15.44 38.86
C ASP A 427 34.84 -15.62 39.70
N GLY A 428 33.69 -15.85 39.06
CA GLY A 428 32.40 -15.92 39.75
C GLY A 428 31.19 -15.64 38.87
N LEU A 429 30.03 -15.54 39.52
CA LEU A 429 28.77 -15.14 38.90
C LEU A 429 28.67 -13.61 38.90
N VAL A 430 28.37 -13.04 37.74
CA VAL A 430 28.09 -11.61 37.54
C VAL A 430 26.75 -11.45 36.84
N SER A 431 26.10 -10.29 36.93
CA SER A 431 24.87 -10.07 36.15
C SER A 431 25.22 -10.11 34.65
N PHE A 432 24.44 -10.85 33.88
CA PHE A 432 24.62 -10.92 32.42
C PHE A 432 24.37 -9.55 31.78
N ALA A 433 23.49 -8.73 32.36
CA ALA A 433 23.24 -7.36 31.93
C ALA A 433 24.47 -6.43 32.03
N ASP A 434 25.44 -6.75 32.89
CA ASP A 434 26.65 -5.91 33.10
C ASP A 434 27.79 -6.25 32.13
N LEU A 435 27.60 -7.24 31.26
CA LEU A 435 28.60 -7.65 30.27
C LEU A 435 28.50 -6.83 28.99
N GLU A 436 29.63 -6.70 28.30
CA GLU A 436 29.70 -6.12 26.97
C GLU A 436 30.30 -7.14 26.00
N PHE A 437 29.54 -7.41 24.94
CA PHE A 437 29.92 -8.35 23.87
C PHE A 437 30.41 -7.61 22.63
N ARG A 438 31.06 -8.34 21.73
CA ARG A 438 31.62 -7.74 20.51
C ARG A 438 30.48 -7.38 19.54
N PRO A 439 30.35 -6.13 19.06
CA PRO A 439 29.28 -5.79 18.12
C PRO A 439 29.27 -6.66 16.86
N GLY A 440 28.07 -7.00 16.38
CA GLY A 440 27.84 -7.81 15.18
C GLY A 440 27.95 -9.33 15.38
N THR A 441 28.02 -9.81 16.62
CA THR A 441 27.96 -11.24 16.98
C THR A 441 26.59 -11.62 17.53
N VAL A 442 26.26 -12.92 17.49
CA VAL A 442 25.01 -13.47 18.03
C VAL A 442 24.88 -13.18 19.52
N ASP A 443 25.98 -13.31 20.27
CA ASP A 443 26.04 -12.96 21.70
C ASP A 443 25.71 -11.49 21.96
N ALA A 444 26.20 -10.54 21.15
CA ALA A 444 25.86 -9.13 21.31
C ALA A 444 24.40 -8.82 20.95
N TRP A 445 23.83 -9.51 19.95
CA TRP A 445 22.44 -9.34 19.55
C TRP A 445 21.48 -9.85 20.62
N LEU A 446 21.67 -11.08 21.10
CA LEU A 446 20.81 -11.67 22.13
C LEU A 446 21.01 -11.01 23.50
N HIS A 447 22.20 -10.49 23.79
CA HIS A 447 22.42 -9.65 24.96
C HIS A 447 21.64 -8.33 24.88
N ALA A 448 21.59 -7.69 23.71
CA ALA A 448 20.75 -6.51 23.51
C ALA A 448 19.26 -6.82 23.63
N ALA A 449 18.80 -7.99 23.15
CA ALA A 449 17.43 -8.45 23.34
C ALA A 449 17.10 -8.60 24.83
N TYR A 450 18.01 -9.19 25.61
CA TYR A 450 17.86 -9.33 27.06
C TYR A 450 17.85 -7.97 27.78
N LEU A 451 18.74 -7.04 27.41
CA LEU A 451 18.74 -5.69 27.97
C LEU A 451 17.46 -4.92 27.63
N ALA A 452 16.96 -5.04 26.40
CA ALA A 452 15.72 -4.44 25.97
C ALA A 452 14.52 -4.96 26.77
N HIS A 453 14.44 -6.28 26.98
CA HIS A 453 13.44 -6.91 27.82
C HIS A 453 13.46 -6.39 29.27
N LEU A 454 14.65 -6.17 29.84
CA LEU A 454 14.80 -5.55 31.17
C LEU A 454 14.56 -4.02 31.19
N GLY A 455 14.20 -3.40 30.06
CA GLY A 455 14.05 -1.94 29.94
C GLY A 455 15.36 -1.16 30.13
N ARG A 456 16.52 -1.82 29.94
CA ARG A 456 17.86 -1.22 30.10
C ARG A 456 18.36 -0.65 28.78
N GLN A 457 19.18 0.40 28.89
CA GLN A 457 19.86 0.96 27.72
C GLN A 457 20.94 0.00 27.20
N PHE A 458 20.99 -0.17 25.89
CA PHE A 458 22.01 -0.92 25.17
C PHE A 458 22.60 -0.08 24.04
N GLN A 459 23.80 -0.44 23.57
CA GLN A 459 24.42 0.22 22.42
C GLN A 459 23.73 -0.21 21.12
N SER A 460 23.80 0.62 20.08
CA SER A 460 23.30 0.25 18.75
C SER A 460 23.90 -1.09 18.33
N VAL A 461 23.03 -2.07 18.08
CA VAL A 461 23.41 -3.40 17.61
C VAL A 461 23.10 -3.56 16.13
N THR A 462 23.84 -4.46 15.49
CA THR A 462 23.64 -4.83 14.09
C THR A 462 23.42 -6.32 14.03
N ARG A 463 22.45 -6.78 13.24
CA ARG A 463 22.16 -8.19 13.11
C ARG A 463 23.40 -8.94 12.60
N PRO A 464 23.78 -10.06 13.23
CA PRO A 464 24.95 -10.84 12.81
C PRO A 464 24.79 -11.38 11.39
N GLY A 465 25.77 -11.10 10.52
CA GLY A 465 25.77 -11.61 9.16
C GLY A 465 25.92 -13.13 9.11
N GLY A 466 25.00 -13.82 8.42
CA GLY A 466 25.03 -15.27 8.25
C GLY A 466 24.42 -16.08 9.40
N TRP A 467 23.82 -15.42 10.40
CA TRP A 467 22.98 -16.07 11.40
C TRP A 467 21.56 -16.26 10.85
N ALA A 468 21.01 -17.45 10.99
CA ALA A 468 19.65 -17.77 10.52
C ALA A 468 18.55 -17.10 11.36
N GLY A 469 18.91 -16.40 12.45
CA GLY A 469 17.95 -15.86 13.40
C GLY A 469 17.29 -16.97 14.23
N LEU A 470 16.18 -16.61 14.87
CA LEU A 470 15.43 -17.51 15.74
C LEU A 470 14.33 -18.30 15.02
N ASP A 471 14.44 -18.49 13.70
CA ASP A 471 13.42 -19.19 12.90
C ASP A 471 13.13 -20.62 13.41
N ARG A 472 14.10 -21.29 14.05
CA ARG A 472 13.91 -22.63 14.65
C ARG A 472 13.02 -22.62 15.90
N TRP A 473 12.79 -21.46 16.50
CA TRP A 473 11.97 -21.24 17.69
C TRP A 473 10.56 -20.79 17.35
N LYS A 474 10.28 -20.48 16.07
CA LYS A 474 8.94 -20.19 15.56
C LYS A 474 8.17 -21.50 15.40
N SER A 475 7.47 -21.94 16.44
CA SER A 475 6.66 -23.18 16.43
C SER A 475 5.17 -22.92 16.47
#